data_AF-A0A955SGR0-F1
#
_entry.id   AF-A0A955SGR0-F1
#
_cell.length_a   1.000
_cell.length_b   1.000
_cell.length_c   1.000
_cell.angle_alpha   90.00
_cell.angle_beta   90.00
_cell.angle_gamma   90.00
#
_symmetry.space_group_name_H-M   'P 1'
#
loop_
_entity.id
_entity.type
_entity.pdbx_description
1 polymer ?
#
loop_
_entity_poly.entity_id
_entity_poly.type
_entity_poly.pdbx_seq_one_letter_code
_entity_poly.pdbx_strand_id
1 'polypeptide(L)' 'GDYGRPSAIRLAVLADRGHRELPIQPDAVGFTFETKKDDVIKLKMSELDKEDAIILHEGGL' A
#
# COMPACT_ATOMS: atom_id res chain seq x y z
N GLY A 1 -7.15 23.25 -18.35
CA GLY A 1 -7.35 22.89 -16.94
C GLY A 1 -5.99 22.74 -16.33
N ASP A 2 -5.68 23.54 -15.32
CA ASP A 2 -4.36 23.62 -14.73
C ASP A 2 -4.14 22.39 -13.83
N TYR A 3 -3.39 21.39 -14.32
CA TYR A 3 -3.02 20.18 -13.56
C TYR A 3 -1.84 20.44 -12.59
N GLY A 4 -1.59 21.70 -12.25
CA GLY A 4 -0.38 22.17 -11.55
C GLY A 4 -0.54 22.33 -10.04
N ARG A 5 0.31 23.21 -9.48
CA ARG A 5 0.52 23.57 -8.06
C ARG A 5 -0.66 23.28 -7.12
N PRO A 6 -0.78 22.05 -6.60
CA PRO A 6 -1.73 21.79 -5.54
C PRO A 6 -1.27 22.49 -4.27
N SER A 7 -2.21 22.92 -3.41
CA SER A 7 -1.88 23.47 -2.10
C SER A 7 -1.21 22.45 -1.16
N ALA A 8 -1.52 21.16 -1.37
CA ALA A 8 -0.87 20.02 -0.72
C ALA A 8 -1.08 18.74 -1.54
N ILE A 9 -0.18 17.75 -1.39
CA ILE A 9 -0.35 16.38 -1.85
C ILE A 9 -0.46 15.50 -0.60
N ARG A 10 -1.41 14.56 -0.58
CA ARG A 10 -1.55 13.58 0.48
C ARG A 10 -1.60 12.17 -0.08
N LEU A 11 -1.02 11.21 0.65
CA LEU A 11 -0.95 9.81 0.29
C LEU A 11 -1.79 8.99 1.26
N ALA A 12 -2.88 8.39 0.76
CA ALA A 12 -3.63 7.37 1.49
C ALA A 12 -3.30 6.00 0.91
N VAL A 13 -3.04 5.01 1.77
CA VAL A 13 -2.77 3.64 1.36
C VAL A 13 -3.67 2.67 2.11
N LEU A 14 -4.07 1.59 1.43
CA LEU A 14 -4.82 0.51 2.08
C LEU A 14 -3.89 -0.35 2.96
N ALA A 15 -2.68 -0.63 2.50
CA ALA A 15 -1.68 -1.40 3.23
C ALA A 15 -0.31 -0.69 3.20
N ASP A 16 0.34 -0.60 4.36
CA ASP A 16 1.75 -0.23 4.52
C ASP A 16 2.56 -1.47 4.91
N ARG A 17 3.51 -1.85 4.05
CA ARG A 17 4.40 -3.00 4.26
C ARG A 17 5.73 -2.66 4.90
N GLY A 18 6.00 -1.37 5.16
CA GLY A 18 7.30 -0.90 5.63
C GLY A 18 8.40 -1.00 4.56
N HIS A 19 9.65 -1.23 5.01
CA HIS A 19 10.86 -1.35 4.16
C HIS A 19 11.06 -0.20 3.15
N ARG A 20 10.84 1.04 3.60
CA ARG A 20 10.99 2.24 2.78
C ARG A 20 12.45 2.45 2.36
N GLU A 21 12.67 2.77 1.10
CA GLU A 21 13.99 3.17 0.55
C GLU A 21 14.13 4.69 0.40
N LEU A 22 13.02 5.42 0.55
CA LEU A 22 12.93 6.88 0.48
C LEU A 22 12.16 7.41 1.70
N PRO A 23 12.33 8.70 2.07
CA PRO A 23 11.61 9.31 3.17
C PRO A 23 10.15 9.67 2.80
N ILE A 24 9.40 8.71 2.24
CA ILE A 24 7.99 8.85 1.87
C ILE A 24 7.14 8.06 2.85
N GLN A 25 6.12 8.70 3.43
CA GLN A 25 5.15 8.06 4.30
C GLN A 25 3.72 8.46 3.91
N PRO A 26 2.73 7.55 4.06
CA PRO A 26 1.33 7.89 3.90
C PRO A 26 0.82 8.78 5.03
N ASP A 27 -0.11 9.68 4.71
CA ASP A 27 -0.87 10.48 5.68
C ASP A 27 -1.99 9.66 6.35
N ALA A 28 -2.47 8.62 5.66
CA ALA A 28 -3.49 7.69 6.17
C ALA A 28 -3.17 6.25 5.75
N VAL A 29 -3.28 5.33 6.69
CA VAL A 29 -3.01 3.90 6.50
C VAL A 29 -4.22 3.09 6.96
N GLY A 30 -4.72 2.21 6.12
CA GLY A 30 -5.74 1.22 6.51
C GLY A 30 -5.16 0.15 7.42
N PHE A 31 -4.14 -0.55 6.93
CA PHE A 31 -3.48 -1.66 7.63
C PHE A 31 -1.96 -1.54 7.57
N THR A 32 -1.29 -1.83 8.67
CA THR A 32 0.18 -1.91 8.73
C THR A 32 0.59 -3.36 8.97
N PHE A 33 1.56 -3.84 8.20
CA PHE A 33 2.06 -5.21 8.30
C PHE A 33 3.51 -5.21 8.76
N GLU A 34 3.82 -6.04 9.76
CA GLU A 34 5.20 -6.45 10.01
C GLU A 34 5.56 -7.50 8.96
N THR A 35 6.55 -7.20 8.12
CA THR A 35 6.98 -8.07 7.02
C THR A 35 8.50 -8.22 7.02
N LYS A 36 8.99 -9.29 6.42
CA LYS A 36 10.38 -9.43 5.97
C LYS A 36 10.54 -8.82 4.58
N LYS A 37 11.80 -8.61 4.15
CA LYS A 37 12.09 -8.01 2.83
C LYS A 37 11.50 -8.79 1.65
N ASP A 38 11.43 -10.11 1.78
CA ASP A 38 10.99 -11.02 0.71
C ASP A 38 9.50 -11.41 0.83
N ASP A 39 8.77 -10.85 1.80
CA ASP A 39 7.34 -11.08 1.92
C ASP A 39 6.56 -10.24 0.90
N VAL A 40 5.40 -10.76 0.49
CA VAL A 40 4.53 -10.11 -0.51
C VAL A 40 3.16 -9.83 0.08
N ILE A 41 2.70 -8.58 -0.01
CA ILE A 41 1.31 -8.19 0.26
C ILE A 41 0.53 -8.21 -1.04
N LYS A 42 -0.51 -9.06 -1.11
CA LYS A 42 -1.45 -9.12 -2.23
C LYS A 42 -2.79 -8.51 -1.80
N LEU A 43 -3.23 -7.51 -2.54
CA LEU A 43 -4.57 -6.93 -2.43
C LEU A 43 -5.49 -7.62 -3.42
N LYS A 44 -6.69 -7.99 -2.97
CA LYS A 44 -7.81 -8.40 -3.82
C LYS A 44 -8.93 -7.40 -3.66
N MET A 45 -9.51 -7.00 -4.78
CA MET A 45 -10.63 -6.06 -4.85
C MET A 45 -11.79 -6.74 -5.54
N SER A 46 -12.98 -6.68 -4.97
CA SER A 46 -14.16 -7.39 -5.48
C SER A 46 -14.49 -7.05 -6.94
N GLU A 47 -14.17 -5.84 -7.42
CA GLU A 47 -14.35 -5.43 -8.81
C GLU A 47 -13.45 -6.19 -9.80
N LEU A 48 -12.33 -6.76 -9.34
CA LEU A 48 -11.34 -7.47 -10.16
C LEU A 48 -11.27 -8.96 -9.81
N ASP A 49 -11.41 -9.31 -8.54
CA ASP A 49 -11.10 -10.63 -7.96
C ASP A 49 -12.33 -11.37 -7.42
N LYS A 50 -13.51 -10.73 -7.39
CA LYS A 50 -14.78 -11.25 -6.82
C LYS A 50 -14.83 -11.35 -5.29
N GLU A 51 -13.77 -10.92 -4.59
CA GLU A 51 -13.71 -10.81 -3.14
C GLU A 51 -12.76 -9.68 -2.72
N ASP A 52 -12.99 -9.12 -1.53
CA ASP A 52 -12.07 -8.16 -0.91
C ASP A 52 -11.16 -8.89 0.09
N ALA A 53 -9.85 -8.77 -0.08
CA ALA A 53 -8.88 -9.35 0.85
C ALA A 53 -7.53 -8.64 0.83
N ILE A 54 -6.83 -8.72 1.97
CA ILE A 54 -5.41 -8.37 2.08
C ILE A 54 -4.68 -9.62 2.56
N ILE A 55 -3.75 -10.12 1.76
CA ILE A 55 -3.09 -11.41 2.00
C ILE A 55 -1.59 -11.17 2.11
N LEU A 56 -1.00 -11.63 3.21
CA LEU A 56 0.45 -11.70 3.40
C LEU A 56 0.95 -13.08 2.97
N HIS A 57 1.90 -13.11 2.04
CA HIS A 57 2.64 -14.31 1.67
C HIS A 57 4.05 -14.20 2.24
N GLU A 58 4.40 -15.10 3.16
CA GLU A 58 5.73 -15.15 3.78
C GLU A 58 6.75 -15.81 2.83
N GLY A 59 7.93 -15.18 2.65
CA GLY A 59 9.11 -15.77 1.99
C GLY A 59 8.94 -16.13 0.52
N GLY A 60 8.72 -15.15 -0.35
CA GLY A 60 8.39 -15.35 -1.76
C GLY A 60 9.34 -16.25 -2.57
N LEU A 61 8.73 -17.19 -3.31
CA LEU A 61 9.12 -17.59 -4.66
C LEU A 61 8.04 -17.09 -5.64
#